data_AF-A0A818W1S3-F1
#
_entry.id   AF-A0A818W1S3-F1
#
_cell.length_a   1.000
_cell.length_b   1.000
_cell.length_c   1.000
_cell.angle_alpha   90.00
_cell.angle_beta   90.00
_cell.angle_gamma   90.00
#
_symmetry.space_group_name_H-M   'P 1'
#
loop_
_entity.id
_entity.type
_entity.pdbx_description
1 polymer ?
#
loop_
_entity_poly.entity_id
_entity_poly.type
_entity_poly.pdbx_seq_one_letter_code
_entity_poly.pdbx_strand_id
1 'polypeptide(L)'
;METSNLVGILFVMKIDPSIRSTSFADVRDVSYFEGEEEILFSMHSIFRIGSMKQIDGNNRLWQVDLTLSSDNDPELHRLIEKIRKETYPHAKGRDRLGMLLIKLEHFNKVHEIYDILLDQAMTDEEKAFIYHQLGSVNEDQGEYADVIAYYKQFIEIKQKILSPMNASLAVSYNNIGLVYSKIGDYSKALSYYQ
;
A
#
# COMPACT_ATOMS: atom_id res chain seq x y z
N MET A 1 -20.80 41.01 -24.99
CA MET A 1 -19.68 40.05 -25.17
C MET A 1 -19.04 39.89 -23.80
N GLU A 2 -19.29 38.78 -23.11
CA GLU A 2 -18.63 38.49 -21.83
C GLU A 2 -17.13 38.34 -22.09
N THR A 3 -16.33 39.25 -21.55
CA THR A 3 -14.88 39.06 -21.46
C THR A 3 -14.65 37.90 -20.51
N SER A 4 -14.44 36.71 -21.07
CA SER A 4 -14.15 35.50 -20.33
C SER A 4 -13.05 35.76 -19.29
N ASN A 5 -13.33 35.51 -18.01
CA ASN A 5 -12.39 35.65 -16.87
C ASN A 5 -11.28 34.57 -16.87
N LEU A 6 -10.92 34.07 -18.04
CA LEU A 6 -9.88 33.06 -18.17
C LEU A 6 -8.51 33.69 -17.93
N VAL A 7 -7.74 32.98 -17.12
CA VAL A 7 -6.34 33.22 -16.83
C VAL A 7 -5.54 32.17 -17.61
N GLY A 8 -4.61 32.62 -18.45
CA GLY A 8 -3.64 31.77 -19.11
C GLY A 8 -2.58 31.30 -18.12
N ILE A 9 -2.20 30.04 -18.23
CA ILE A 9 -1.10 29.45 -17.45
C ILE A 9 -0.10 28.86 -18.46
N LEU A 10 1.12 29.37 -18.42
CA LEU A 10 2.25 28.83 -19.14
C LEU A 10 3.03 27.89 -18.21
N PHE A 11 2.98 26.60 -18.50
CA PHE A 11 3.82 25.61 -17.81
C PHE A 11 5.18 25.54 -18.49
N VAL A 12 6.24 25.74 -17.70
CA VAL A 12 7.62 25.56 -18.15
C VAL A 12 8.18 24.33 -17.44
N MET A 13 8.27 23.22 -18.18
CA MET A 13 8.76 21.94 -17.65
C MET A 13 10.26 21.79 -17.94
N LYS A 14 11.05 21.55 -16.89
CA LYS A 14 12.48 21.23 -17.02
C LYS A 14 12.70 19.77 -16.64
N ILE A 15 13.19 18.98 -17.60
CA ILE A 15 13.53 17.57 -17.42
C ILE A 15 15.06 17.46 -17.44
N ASP A 16 15.63 17.02 -16.34
CA ASP A 16 17.05 16.67 -16.28
C ASP A 16 17.22 15.23 -16.77
N PRO A 17 17.87 15.00 -17.92
CA PRO A 17 18.01 13.66 -18.51
C PRO A 17 18.89 12.72 -17.67
N SER A 18 19.62 13.24 -16.68
CA SER A 18 20.42 12.43 -15.75
C SER A 18 19.60 11.82 -14.61
N ILE A 19 18.38 12.31 -14.37
CA ILE A 19 17.47 11.72 -13.40
C ILE A 19 17.03 10.35 -13.93
N ARG A 20 17.40 9.28 -13.20
CA ARG A 20 16.87 7.94 -13.46
C ARG A 20 15.38 7.93 -13.12
N SER A 21 14.53 8.20 -14.10
CA SER A 21 13.18 7.65 -14.13
C SER A 21 13.24 6.32 -14.88
N THR A 22 12.38 5.36 -14.56
CA THR A 22 12.16 4.21 -15.48
C THR A 22 12.05 4.72 -16.91
N SER A 23 12.83 4.15 -17.83
CA SER A 23 12.83 4.55 -19.24
C SER A 23 11.38 4.55 -19.73
N PHE A 24 10.89 5.72 -20.11
CA PHE A 24 9.61 5.83 -20.77
C PHE A 24 9.65 4.93 -22.01
N ALA A 25 8.59 4.16 -22.24
CA ALA A 25 8.43 3.48 -23.51
C ALA A 25 8.52 4.53 -24.62
N ASP A 26 9.30 4.28 -25.66
CA ASP A 26 9.29 5.14 -26.85
C ASP A 26 7.89 5.08 -27.45
N VAL A 27 7.10 6.12 -27.19
CA VAL A 27 5.66 6.12 -27.52
C VAL A 27 5.45 6.27 -29.03
N ARG A 28 6.49 6.61 -29.79
CA ARG A 28 6.43 6.77 -31.25
C ARG A 28 5.97 5.51 -31.97
N ASP A 29 6.28 4.34 -31.41
CA ASP A 29 5.89 3.05 -31.98
C ASP A 29 4.44 2.62 -31.63
N VAL A 30 3.78 3.34 -30.70
CA VAL A 30 2.43 3.01 -30.19
C VAL A 30 1.45 4.19 -30.22
N SER A 31 1.89 5.35 -30.70
CA SER A 31 1.07 6.56 -30.83
C SER A 31 -0.01 6.38 -31.90
N TYR A 32 -1.21 6.86 -31.61
CA TYR A 32 -2.32 6.92 -32.58
C TYR A 32 -2.30 8.21 -33.42
N PHE A 33 -1.45 9.20 -33.07
CA PHE A 33 -1.40 10.51 -33.70
C PHE A 33 -0.07 10.67 -34.46
N GLU A 34 -0.07 10.25 -35.73
CA GLU A 34 1.12 10.42 -36.59
C GLU A 34 1.48 11.90 -36.75
N GLY A 35 2.64 12.30 -36.21
CA GLY A 35 3.21 13.63 -36.37
C GLY A 35 3.18 14.54 -35.15
N GLU A 36 2.63 14.09 -34.02
CA GLU A 36 2.71 14.82 -32.74
C GLU A 36 3.81 14.22 -31.84
N GLU A 37 4.58 15.10 -31.16
CA GLU A 37 5.49 14.65 -30.10
C GLU A 37 4.68 14.42 -28.83
N GLU A 38 4.33 13.16 -28.57
CA GLU A 38 3.61 12.77 -27.36
C GLU A 38 4.56 12.44 -26.20
N ILE A 39 4.26 13.00 -25.03
CA ILE A 39 4.92 12.64 -23.77
C ILE A 39 3.87 12.05 -22.84
N LEU A 40 3.96 10.74 -22.59
CA LEU A 40 3.08 10.07 -21.65
C LEU A 40 3.61 10.19 -20.22
N PHE A 41 2.93 10.99 -19.40
CA PHE A 41 3.13 10.96 -17.94
C PHE A 41 2.39 9.76 -17.36
N SER A 42 3.11 8.74 -16.93
CA SER A 42 2.51 7.65 -16.15
C SER A 42 2.02 8.19 -14.80
N MET A 43 1.08 7.48 -14.16
CA MET A 43 0.50 7.86 -12.85
C MET A 43 1.52 8.12 -11.71
N HIS A 44 2.80 7.80 -11.91
CA HIS A 44 3.86 7.98 -10.92
C HIS A 44 4.72 9.23 -11.16
N SER A 45 4.45 9.99 -12.24
CA SER A 45 5.24 11.19 -12.57
C SER A 45 4.79 12.36 -11.70
N ILE A 46 5.68 12.85 -10.84
CA ILE A 46 5.35 13.95 -9.92
C ILE A 46 6.26 15.14 -10.21
N PHE A 47 5.62 16.30 -10.40
CA PHE A 47 6.28 17.57 -10.65
C PHE A 47 6.21 18.45 -9.41
N ARG A 48 7.36 19.04 -9.05
CA ARG A 48 7.40 20.12 -8.06
C ARG A 48 7.15 21.45 -8.73
N ILE A 49 6.23 22.21 -8.15
CA ILE A 49 6.04 23.62 -8.49
C ILE A 49 7.22 24.39 -7.91
N GLY A 50 8.03 24.97 -8.80
CA GLY A 50 9.13 25.85 -8.45
C GLY A 50 8.63 27.27 -8.25
N SER A 51 8.93 28.14 -9.22
CA SER A 51 8.50 29.54 -9.17
C SER A 51 7.18 29.75 -9.91
N MET A 52 6.31 30.59 -9.34
CA MET A 52 5.14 31.13 -10.04
C MET A 52 5.35 32.62 -10.22
N LYS A 53 5.32 33.08 -11.47
CA LYS A 53 5.54 34.48 -11.81
C LYS A 53 4.47 34.98 -12.75
N GLN A 54 3.99 36.18 -12.48
CA GLN A 54 3.07 36.85 -13.36
C GLN A 54 3.85 37.41 -14.56
N ILE A 55 3.36 37.13 -15.77
CA ILE A 55 4.01 37.58 -17.02
C ILE A 55 3.40 38.89 -17.52
N ASP A 56 2.10 39.11 -17.26
CA ASP A 56 1.39 40.32 -17.66
C ASP A 56 1.05 41.22 -16.46
N GLY A 57 0.76 42.50 -16.70
CA GLY A 57 0.43 43.45 -15.62
C GLY A 57 -1.02 43.37 -15.11
N ASN A 58 -1.84 42.44 -15.62
CA ASN A 58 -3.29 42.39 -15.40
C ASN A 58 -3.81 41.05 -14.84
N ASN A 59 -2.93 40.23 -14.25
CA ASN A 59 -3.20 38.94 -13.61
C ASN A 59 -3.79 37.87 -14.54
N ARG A 60 -3.63 38.03 -15.85
CA ARG A 60 -4.24 37.12 -16.83
C ARG A 60 -3.25 36.09 -17.35
N LEU A 61 -1.96 36.19 -17.03
CA LEU A 61 -0.96 35.24 -17.49
C LEU A 61 0.07 34.94 -16.41
N TRP A 62 0.18 33.66 -16.08
CA TRP A 62 1.11 33.15 -15.08
C TRP A 62 2.05 32.14 -15.70
N GLN A 63 3.35 32.30 -15.43
CA GLN A 63 4.34 31.26 -15.64
C GLN A 63 4.44 30.39 -14.39
N VAL A 64 4.36 29.07 -14.58
CA VAL A 64 4.57 28.09 -13.52
C VAL A 64 5.71 27.18 -13.94
N ASP A 65 6.81 27.25 -13.20
CA ASP A 65 7.95 26.36 -13.43
C ASP A 65 7.68 25.01 -12.75
N LEU A 66 7.79 23.93 -13.52
CA LEU A 66 7.63 22.55 -13.05
C LEU A 66 8.95 21.80 -13.22
N THR A 67 9.37 21.09 -12.17
CA THR A 67 10.56 20.22 -12.21
C THR A 67 10.15 18.78 -11.92
N LEU A 68 10.55 17.86 -12.80
CA LEU A 68 10.31 16.43 -12.60
C LEU A 68 11.10 15.94 -11.39
N SER A 69 10.43 15.32 -10.43
CA SER A 69 11.06 14.68 -9.27
C SER A 69 11.57 13.29 -9.64
N SER A 70 12.71 12.88 -9.05
CA SER A 70 13.25 11.54 -9.28
C SER A 70 12.45 10.47 -8.54
N ASP A 71 12.45 9.24 -9.04
CA ASP A 71 11.81 8.09 -8.37
C ASP A 71 12.36 7.85 -6.94
N ASN A 72 13.60 8.26 -6.67
CA ASN A 72 14.27 8.11 -5.36
C ASN A 72 14.16 9.34 -4.44
N ASP A 73 13.24 10.26 -4.72
CA ASP A 73 13.12 11.49 -3.96
C ASP A 73 12.50 11.24 -2.56
N PRO A 74 13.22 11.54 -1.45
CA PRO A 74 12.73 11.23 -0.11
C PRO A 74 11.45 11.97 0.29
N GLU A 75 11.28 13.22 -0.16
CA GLU A 75 10.06 13.99 0.14
C GLU A 75 8.90 13.50 -0.73
N LEU A 76 9.20 13.00 -1.93
CA LEU A 76 8.21 12.34 -2.77
C LEU A 76 7.68 11.07 -2.10
N HIS A 77 8.59 10.26 -1.56
CA HIS A 77 8.22 9.07 -0.81
C HIS A 77 7.33 9.41 0.39
N ARG A 78 7.67 10.47 1.15
CA ARG A 78 6.84 10.96 2.26
C ARG A 78 5.46 11.45 1.79
N LEU A 79 5.38 12.18 0.68
CA LEU A 79 4.11 12.66 0.12
C LEU A 79 3.25 11.48 -0.34
N ILE A 80 3.81 10.51 -1.05
CA ILE A 80 3.11 9.28 -1.45
C ILE A 80 2.60 8.54 -0.23
N GLU A 81 3.42 8.37 0.81
CA GLU A 81 2.98 7.71 2.04
C GLU A 81 1.90 8.50 2.78
N LYS A 82 1.96 9.84 2.78
CA LYS A 82 0.91 10.69 3.36
C LYS A 82 -0.41 10.57 2.58
N ILE A 83 -0.37 10.72 1.26
CA ILE A 83 -1.54 10.56 0.38
C ILE A 83 -2.10 9.14 0.51
N ARG A 84 -1.24 8.12 0.58
CA ARG A 84 -1.65 6.73 0.79
C ARG A 84 -2.37 6.57 2.14
N LYS A 85 -1.85 7.15 3.22
CA LYS A 85 -2.52 7.15 4.54
C LYS A 85 -3.88 7.85 4.51
N GLU A 86 -4.01 8.95 3.76
CA GLU A 86 -5.25 9.73 3.65
C GLU A 86 -6.28 9.10 2.70
N THR A 87 -5.83 8.49 1.59
CA THR A 87 -6.68 7.95 0.52
C THR A 87 -7.03 6.48 0.74
N TYR A 88 -6.11 5.74 1.35
CA TYR A 88 -6.26 4.34 1.71
C TYR A 88 -5.81 4.15 3.16
N PRO A 89 -6.62 4.60 4.14
CA PRO A 89 -6.30 4.45 5.56
C PRO A 89 -6.17 2.97 6.00
N HIS A 90 -6.50 2.01 5.13
CA HIS A 90 -6.44 0.58 5.42
C HIS A 90 -5.32 -0.12 4.66
N ALA A 91 -4.68 -1.07 5.35
CA ALA A 91 -3.53 -1.88 4.97
C ALA A 91 -3.61 -2.65 3.64
N LYS A 92 -4.71 -2.57 2.87
CA LYS A 92 -5.00 -3.41 1.69
C LYS A 92 -3.87 -3.52 0.67
N GLY A 93 -3.07 -2.45 0.47
CA GLY A 93 -1.92 -2.49 -0.44
C GLY A 93 -0.74 -3.29 0.11
N ARG A 94 -0.40 -3.08 1.39
CA ARG A 94 0.64 -3.83 2.09
C ARG A 94 0.21 -5.26 2.38
N ASP A 95 -1.07 -5.51 2.63
CA ASP A 95 -1.64 -6.85 2.75
C ASP A 95 -1.44 -7.66 1.47
N ARG A 96 -1.75 -7.07 0.31
CA ARG A 96 -1.53 -7.70 -1.00
C ARG A 96 -0.06 -7.98 -1.25
N LEU A 97 0.83 -7.06 -0.86
CA LEU A 97 2.27 -7.27 -0.95
C LEU A 97 2.74 -8.39 -0.02
N GLY A 98 2.24 -8.43 1.22
CA GLY A 98 2.46 -9.53 2.16
C GLY A 98 2.03 -10.86 1.56
N MET A 99 0.80 -10.95 1.04
CA MET A 99 0.29 -12.15 0.35
C MET A 99 1.15 -12.57 -0.84
N LEU A 100 1.65 -11.61 -1.63
CA LEU A 100 2.53 -11.91 -2.76
C LEU A 100 3.88 -12.45 -2.28
N LEU A 101 4.45 -11.87 -1.22
CA LEU A 101 5.71 -12.34 -0.63
C LEU A 101 5.59 -13.74 -0.04
N ILE A 102 4.44 -14.11 0.55
CA ILE A 102 4.14 -15.48 0.98
C ILE A 102 4.22 -16.44 -0.22
N LYS A 103 3.53 -16.11 -1.32
CA LYS A 103 3.54 -16.94 -2.54
C LYS A 103 4.92 -17.08 -3.17
N LEU A 104 5.81 -16.13 -2.90
CA LEU A 104 7.20 -16.13 -3.35
C LEU A 104 8.17 -16.65 -2.27
N GLU A 105 7.66 -17.20 -1.16
CA GLU A 105 8.43 -17.76 -0.04
C GLU A 105 9.44 -16.77 0.59
N HIS A 106 9.15 -15.48 0.53
CA HIS A 106 9.98 -14.41 1.09
C HIS A 106 9.59 -14.05 2.53
N PHE A 107 9.56 -15.03 3.43
CA PHE A 107 8.98 -14.91 4.77
C PHE A 107 9.60 -13.83 5.67
N ASN A 108 10.92 -13.61 5.61
CA ASN A 108 11.56 -12.52 6.38
C ASN A 108 10.95 -11.14 6.08
N LYS A 109 10.60 -10.89 4.80
CA LYS A 109 9.96 -9.64 4.39
C LYS A 109 8.48 -9.59 4.76
N VAL A 110 7.84 -10.77 4.88
CA VAL A 110 6.45 -10.87 5.33
C VAL A 110 6.34 -10.39 6.78
N HIS A 111 7.22 -10.88 7.67
CA HIS A 111 7.27 -10.42 9.05
C HIS A 111 7.55 -8.92 9.15
N GLU A 112 8.55 -8.41 8.42
CA GLU A 112 8.87 -6.97 8.41
C GLU A 112 7.66 -6.11 8.02
N ILE A 113 6.89 -6.50 6.99
CA ILE A 113 5.70 -5.77 6.57
C ILE A 113 4.59 -5.85 7.62
N TYR A 114 4.31 -7.03 8.15
CA TYR A 114 3.22 -7.19 9.12
C TYR A 114 3.54 -6.55 10.48
N ASP A 115 4.82 -6.47 10.88
CA ASP A 115 5.25 -5.71 12.06
C ASP A 115 5.00 -4.21 11.86
N ILE A 116 5.36 -3.66 10.69
CA ILE A 116 5.06 -2.26 10.34
C ILE A 116 3.55 -2.00 10.35
N LEU A 117 2.76 -2.95 9.81
CA LEU A 117 1.30 -2.84 9.79
C LEU A 117 0.72 -2.87 11.21
N LEU A 118 1.27 -3.70 12.09
CA LEU A 118 0.81 -3.81 13.47
C LEU A 118 1.08 -2.52 14.25
N ASP A 119 2.23 -1.90 14.03
CA ASP A 119 2.62 -0.62 14.65
C ASP A 119 1.76 0.56 14.13
N GLN A 120 1.29 0.47 12.88
CA GLN A 120 0.43 1.47 12.25
C GLN A 120 -1.07 1.26 12.51
N ALA A 121 -1.46 0.10 13.06
CA ALA A 121 -2.86 -0.25 13.24
C ALA A 121 -3.53 0.68 14.27
N MET A 122 -4.56 1.41 13.83
CA MET A 122 -5.27 2.39 14.65
C MET A 122 -6.49 1.79 15.34
N THR A 123 -6.94 0.63 14.89
CA THR A 123 -8.12 -0.05 15.41
C THR A 123 -7.81 -1.49 15.83
N ASP A 124 -8.60 -1.99 16.79
CA ASP A 124 -8.56 -3.40 17.20
C ASP A 124 -8.92 -4.33 16.02
N GLU A 125 -9.81 -3.90 15.14
CA GLU A 125 -10.17 -4.68 13.95
C GLU A 125 -8.99 -4.87 12.99
N GLU A 126 -8.18 -3.84 12.78
CA GLU A 126 -6.97 -3.91 11.95
C GLU A 126 -5.91 -4.82 12.59
N LYS A 127 -5.66 -4.66 13.90
CA LYS A 127 -4.73 -5.54 14.63
C LYS A 127 -5.13 -7.00 14.53
N ALA A 128 -6.42 -7.28 14.72
CA ALA A 128 -6.96 -8.62 14.55
C ALA A 128 -6.70 -9.13 13.13
N PHE A 129 -7.04 -8.36 12.09
CA PHE A 129 -6.79 -8.78 10.72
C PHE A 129 -5.32 -9.16 10.48
N ILE A 130 -4.37 -8.34 10.96
CA ILE A 130 -2.93 -8.58 10.84
C ILE A 130 -2.51 -9.87 11.56
N TYR A 131 -2.95 -10.10 12.80
CA TYR A 131 -2.65 -11.33 13.53
C TYR A 131 -3.20 -12.59 12.85
N HIS A 132 -4.40 -12.51 12.25
CA HIS A 132 -4.93 -13.63 11.48
C HIS A 132 -4.05 -13.94 10.25
N GLN A 133 -3.54 -12.92 9.56
CA GLN A 133 -2.64 -13.13 8.42
C GLN A 133 -1.30 -13.75 8.87
N LEU A 134 -0.69 -13.24 9.94
CA LEU A 134 0.55 -13.80 10.50
C LEU A 134 0.40 -15.26 10.92
N GLY A 135 -0.73 -15.62 11.56
CA GLY A 135 -1.05 -17.01 11.88
C GLY A 135 -1.13 -17.90 10.64
N SER A 136 -1.73 -17.41 9.56
CA SER A 136 -1.82 -18.16 8.29
C SER A 136 -0.46 -18.35 7.62
N VAL A 137 0.43 -17.35 7.68
CA VAL A 137 1.77 -17.41 7.07
C VAL A 137 2.64 -18.45 7.78
N ASN A 138 2.66 -18.39 9.11
CA ASN A 138 3.53 -19.25 9.90
C ASN A 138 3.10 -20.72 9.84
N GLU A 139 1.85 -21.00 9.47
CA GLU A 139 1.38 -22.37 9.21
C GLU A 139 2.12 -22.99 8.02
N ASP A 140 2.35 -22.21 6.97
CA ASP A 140 3.09 -22.64 5.78
C ASP A 140 4.58 -22.86 6.06
N GLN A 141 5.14 -22.16 7.07
CA GLN A 141 6.53 -22.31 7.51
C GLN A 141 6.74 -23.43 8.55
N GLY A 142 5.66 -23.98 9.12
CA GLY A 142 5.75 -25.00 10.18
C GLY A 142 6.14 -24.45 11.56
N GLU A 143 6.08 -23.13 11.74
CA GLU A 143 6.40 -22.45 13.01
C GLU A 143 5.19 -22.49 13.97
N TYR A 144 4.83 -23.70 14.39
CA TYR A 144 3.57 -23.99 15.07
C TYR A 144 3.33 -23.21 16.38
N ALA A 145 4.37 -22.84 17.11
CA ALA A 145 4.24 -22.07 18.34
C ALA A 145 3.75 -20.63 18.06
N ASP A 146 4.30 -19.99 17.03
CA ASP A 146 3.95 -18.63 16.66
C ASP A 146 2.57 -18.55 16.02
N VAL A 147 2.20 -19.57 15.22
CA VAL A 147 0.82 -19.71 14.70
C VAL A 147 -0.21 -19.69 15.83
N ILE A 148 0.01 -20.48 16.88
CA ILE A 148 -0.90 -20.54 18.04
C ILE A 148 -0.95 -19.18 18.75
N ALA A 149 0.20 -18.51 18.91
CA ALA A 149 0.27 -17.21 19.56
C ALA A 149 -0.54 -16.16 18.78
N TYR A 150 -0.34 -16.07 17.47
CA TYR A 150 -1.03 -15.10 16.62
C TYR A 150 -2.54 -15.35 16.54
N TYR A 151 -3.00 -16.60 16.37
CA TYR A 151 -4.44 -16.87 16.39
C TYR A 151 -5.07 -16.61 17.76
N LYS A 152 -4.34 -16.79 18.87
CA LYS A 152 -4.85 -16.40 20.20
C LYS A 152 -5.01 -14.88 20.33
N GLN A 153 -4.04 -14.09 19.87
CA GLN A 153 -4.16 -12.63 19.85
C GLN A 153 -5.35 -12.18 19.00
N PHE A 154 -5.55 -12.80 17.83
CA PHE A 154 -6.72 -12.56 16.99
C PHE A 154 -8.04 -12.82 17.73
N ILE A 155 -8.16 -13.99 18.35
CA ILE A 155 -9.37 -14.41 19.08
C ILE A 155 -9.64 -13.45 20.24
N GLU A 156 -8.63 -13.10 21.03
CA GLU A 156 -8.79 -12.21 22.18
C GLU A 156 -9.37 -10.85 21.75
N ILE A 157 -8.84 -10.29 20.66
CA ILE A 157 -9.34 -9.02 20.14
C ILE A 157 -10.76 -9.19 19.60
N LYS A 158 -11.00 -10.19 18.74
CA LYS A 158 -12.30 -10.38 18.08
C LYS A 158 -13.42 -10.71 19.06
N GLN A 159 -13.14 -11.37 20.18
CA GLN A 159 -14.10 -11.58 21.27
C GLN A 159 -14.53 -10.28 21.96
N LYS A 160 -13.66 -9.26 22.01
CA LYS A 160 -13.99 -7.95 22.59
C LYS A 160 -14.88 -7.12 21.67
N ILE A 161 -14.72 -7.27 20.34
CA ILE A 161 -15.36 -6.40 19.34
C ILE A 161 -16.56 -7.03 18.63
N LEU A 162 -16.76 -8.35 18.69
CA LEU A 162 -17.82 -9.05 17.95
C LEU A 162 -18.69 -9.94 18.84
N SER A 163 -19.89 -10.22 18.32
CA SER A 163 -20.76 -11.26 18.87
C SER A 163 -20.08 -12.65 18.77
N PRO A 164 -20.22 -13.53 19.78
CA PRO A 164 -19.55 -14.84 19.83
C PRO A 164 -19.76 -15.76 18.62
N MET A 165 -20.83 -15.56 17.85
CA MET A 165 -21.16 -16.38 16.66
C MET A 165 -20.48 -15.91 15.37
N ASN A 166 -19.32 -15.26 15.46
CA ASN A 166 -18.63 -14.79 14.25
C ASN A 166 -17.83 -15.92 13.58
N ALA A 167 -18.07 -16.13 12.28
CA ALA A 167 -17.40 -17.16 11.48
C ALA A 167 -15.86 -17.07 11.53
N SER A 168 -15.28 -15.88 11.68
CA SER A 168 -13.82 -15.71 11.77
C SER A 168 -13.21 -16.28 13.05
N LEU A 169 -13.96 -16.29 14.17
CA LEU A 169 -13.55 -16.95 15.41
C LEU A 169 -13.53 -18.47 15.22
N ALA A 170 -14.57 -19.03 14.59
CA ALA A 170 -14.65 -20.47 14.32
C ALA A 170 -13.47 -20.95 13.43
N VAL A 171 -13.12 -20.19 12.38
CA VAL A 171 -11.95 -20.49 11.54
C VAL A 171 -10.66 -20.49 12.36
N SER A 172 -10.48 -19.50 13.24
CA SER A 172 -9.25 -19.39 14.04
C SER A 172 -9.12 -20.50 15.07
N TYR A 173 -10.22 -20.88 15.74
CA TYR A 173 -10.22 -22.04 16.63
C TYR A 173 -9.90 -23.35 15.89
N ASN A 174 -10.50 -23.55 14.70
CA ASN A 174 -10.20 -24.68 13.85
C ASN A 174 -8.73 -24.74 13.45
N ASN A 175 -8.12 -23.61 13.07
CA ASN A 175 -6.72 -23.55 12.69
C ASN A 175 -5.79 -23.87 13.88
N ILE A 176 -6.10 -23.39 15.09
CA ILE A 176 -5.37 -23.80 16.30
C ILE A 176 -5.50 -25.31 16.55
N GLY A 177 -6.71 -25.87 16.39
CA GLY A 177 -6.95 -27.31 16.49
C GLY A 177 -6.12 -28.12 15.49
N LEU A 178 -6.03 -27.63 14.24
CA LEU A 178 -5.22 -28.24 13.19
C LEU A 178 -3.73 -28.22 13.54
N VAL A 179 -3.22 -27.12 14.09
CA VAL A 179 -1.83 -27.02 14.55
C VAL A 179 -1.55 -27.98 15.70
N TYR A 180 -2.44 -28.07 16.70
CA TYR A 180 -2.29 -29.05 17.78
C TYR A 180 -2.31 -30.50 17.28
N SER A 181 -3.13 -30.79 16.26
CA SER A 181 -3.13 -32.09 15.59
C SER A 181 -1.79 -32.37 14.89
N LYS A 182 -1.23 -31.38 14.17
CA LYS A 182 0.08 -31.50 13.49
C LYS A 182 1.23 -31.77 14.47
N ILE A 183 1.20 -31.20 15.68
CA ILE A 183 2.22 -31.44 16.72
C ILE A 183 1.95 -32.69 17.60
N GLY A 184 0.83 -33.39 17.37
CA GLY A 184 0.47 -34.63 18.07
C GLY A 184 -0.24 -34.45 19.43
N ASP A 185 -0.62 -33.23 19.81
CA ASP A 185 -1.43 -32.96 21.02
C ASP A 185 -2.92 -33.05 20.70
N TYR A 186 -3.40 -34.29 20.48
CA TYR A 186 -4.78 -34.55 20.07
C TYR A 186 -5.82 -34.13 21.12
N SER A 187 -5.44 -34.11 22.40
CA SER A 187 -6.34 -33.66 23.48
C SER A 187 -6.65 -32.18 23.35
N LYS A 188 -5.63 -31.34 23.12
CA LYS A 188 -5.87 -29.91 22.85
C LYS A 188 -6.56 -29.71 21.51
N ALA A 189 -6.16 -30.45 20.46
CA ALA A 189 -6.81 -30.36 19.16
C ALA A 189 -8.33 -30.57 19.27
N LEU A 190 -8.76 -31.63 19.97
CA LEU A 190 -10.17 -31.92 20.22
C LEU A 190 -10.87 -30.79 20.98
N SER A 191 -10.24 -30.24 22.02
CA SER A 191 -10.80 -29.11 22.78
C SER A 191 -11.01 -27.85 21.94
N TYR A 192 -10.22 -27.65 20.89
CA TYR A 192 -10.36 -26.50 19.99
C TYR A 192 -11.37 -26.75 18.87
N TYR A 193 -11.68 -28.01 18.55
CA TYR A 193 -12.72 -28.38 17.59
C TYR A 193 -14.14 -28.42 18.19
N GLN A 194 -14.25 -28.49 19.52
CA GLN A 194 -15.52 -28.50 20.27
C GLN A 194 -16.01 -27.09 20.56
#